data_AF-A0A5N7C5Y9-F1
#
_entry.id   AF-A0A5N7C5Y9-F1
#
_cell.length_a   1.000
_cell.length_b   1.000
_cell.length_c   1.000
_cell.angle_alpha   90.00
_cell.angle_beta   90.00
_cell.angle_gamma   90.00
#
_symmetry.space_group_name_H-M   'P 1'
#
loop_
_entity.id
_entity.type
_entity.pdbx_description
1 polymer ?
#
loop_
_entity_poly.entity_id
_entity_poly.type
_entity_poly.pdbx_seq_one_letter_code
_entity_poly.pdbx_strand_id
1 'polypeptide(L)'
;MVEPETSTQVSSDFSGVIEVRLSTSSGEDSFRITLGRTPVLPFNLSSYFFPFFIFSGLTHGVKLLKRVEGQFNKAFILTMSSGDEIVARLPYPNAGPAFYTITSEIATRNFLRDVLGIPIPRVYAWSAEASNPVERLEVVSQIVALEKKLASISFPKHGCIYYESDLKSRSLIYERLDILEGLASVSSLCHKSELPGFVIGPSTNPRLWEGKRATMNIDRGPWNNAADYATAIGKNELEWATSYAEPRLNYHRPLEHFETPDDYISLIKRYITIASYLVSTSMDTEQTNRISHPDLHLDNIFIDPKTNKITCIIDWQHVSASPRILQKLYPQMLEISAAEQSDQYKHEKMLLDHYCDAVKEAGPKHWKVLCEPHLTIRIDPIFLVPGCWDREDLFSLRNALITAVARWDNINHHKNPCPVNLTDEELLQHQNEMELIKGISAVMHQLQDEGLIPLGGMVRPQYYERAKELNNIC
;
A
#
# COMPACT_ATOMS: atom_id res chain seq x y z
N MET A 1 46.53 -26.19 -26.54
CA MET A 1 46.27 -24.73 -26.57
C MET A 1 44.75 -24.58 -26.61
N VAL A 2 44.09 -24.89 -25.48
CA VAL A 2 43.75 -24.00 -24.34
C VAL A 2 42.43 -23.29 -24.63
N GLU A 3 41.37 -23.83 -24.02
CA GLU A 3 40.07 -23.18 -23.80
C GLU A 3 40.26 -21.98 -22.85
N PRO A 4 39.47 -20.89 -22.98
CA PRO A 4 39.50 -19.83 -21.98
C PRO A 4 38.62 -20.22 -20.78
N GLU A 5 39.28 -20.44 -19.64
CA GLU A 5 38.68 -20.53 -18.32
C GLU A 5 38.07 -19.17 -17.92
N THR A 6 36.76 -19.08 -17.72
CA THR A 6 36.15 -18.02 -16.90
C THR A 6 36.14 -18.48 -15.44
N SER A 7 37.21 -18.16 -14.72
CA SER A 7 37.34 -18.45 -13.30
C SER A 7 36.49 -17.47 -12.48
N THR A 8 35.36 -17.93 -11.94
CA THR A 8 34.68 -17.24 -10.84
C THR A 8 35.47 -17.52 -9.55
N GLN A 9 36.38 -16.62 -9.18
CA GLN A 9 37.03 -16.69 -7.87
C GLN A 9 36.05 -16.21 -6.79
N VAL A 10 35.54 -17.16 -6.00
CA VAL A 10 34.84 -16.87 -4.74
C VAL A 10 35.89 -16.96 -3.62
N SER A 11 36.45 -15.83 -3.19
CA SER A 11 37.23 -15.80 -1.94
C SER A 11 36.29 -15.58 -0.76
N SER A 12 36.11 -16.61 0.07
CA SER A 12 35.34 -16.52 1.31
C SER A 12 36.19 -15.92 2.43
N ASP A 13 36.20 -14.59 2.56
CA ASP A 13 36.65 -13.94 3.79
C ASP A 13 35.47 -13.73 4.74
N PHE A 14 35.72 -13.98 6.03
CA PHE A 14 34.78 -14.14 7.14
C PHE A 14 34.03 -12.86 7.59
N SER A 15 33.60 -12.00 6.66
CA SER A 15 32.75 -10.84 6.92
C SER A 15 31.62 -10.81 5.89
N GLY A 16 30.35 -10.89 6.32
CA GLY A 16 29.15 -11.06 5.48
C GLY A 16 28.82 -9.92 4.51
N VAL A 17 29.74 -9.63 3.59
CA VAL A 17 29.60 -8.66 2.50
C VAL A 17 29.82 -9.41 1.20
N ILE A 18 28.80 -9.44 0.33
CA ILE A 18 28.96 -9.94 -1.03
C ILE A 18 29.12 -8.72 -1.93
N GLU A 19 30.27 -8.61 -2.59
CA GLU A 19 30.51 -7.62 -3.64
C GLU A 19 30.09 -8.24 -4.98
N VAL A 20 29.04 -7.68 -5.59
CA VAL A 20 28.58 -8.12 -6.92
C VAL A 20 29.07 -7.10 -7.92
N ARG A 21 29.95 -7.54 -8.83
CA ARG A 21 30.43 -6.74 -9.96
C ARG A 21 29.69 -7.15 -11.21
N LEU A 22 29.00 -6.21 -11.84
CA LEU A 22 28.36 -6.40 -13.13
C LEU A 22 29.16 -5.61 -14.17
N SER A 23 29.81 -6.32 -15.08
CA SER A 23 30.47 -5.71 -16.23
C SER A 23 29.44 -5.52 -17.35
N THR A 24 29.16 -4.27 -17.72
CA THR A 24 28.47 -3.96 -18.98
C THR A 24 29.44 -3.27 -19.94
N SER A 25 29.12 -3.26 -21.24
CA SER A 25 29.97 -2.69 -22.30
C SER A 25 30.24 -1.18 -22.16
N SER A 26 29.67 -0.51 -21.15
CA SER A 26 29.82 0.92 -20.86
C SER A 26 30.47 1.23 -19.51
N GLY A 27 30.90 0.23 -18.72
CA GLY A 27 31.56 0.45 -17.43
C GLY A 27 31.29 -0.66 -16.40
N GLU A 28 32.17 -0.76 -15.40
CA GLU A 28 32.00 -1.63 -14.23
C GLU A 28 31.22 -0.89 -13.13
N ASP A 29 30.00 -1.36 -12.83
CA ASP A 29 29.27 -0.94 -11.63
C ASP A 29 29.44 -2.01 -10.54
N SER A 30 29.96 -1.59 -9.38
CA SER A 30 30.12 -2.44 -8.20
C SER A 30 29.02 -2.13 -7.18
N PHE A 31 28.23 -3.12 -6.80
CA PHE A 31 27.23 -3.01 -5.73
C PHE A 31 27.67 -3.81 -4.51
N ARG A 32 27.64 -3.17 -3.34
CA ARG A 32 27.85 -3.84 -2.05
C ARG A 32 26.51 -4.25 -1.46
N ILE A 33 26.30 -5.55 -1.32
CA ILE A 33 25.16 -6.10 -0.58
C ILE A 33 25.66 -6.53 0.79
N THR A 34 25.28 -5.79 1.83
CA THR A 34 25.47 -6.21 3.22
C THR A 34 24.32 -7.17 3.55
N LEU A 35 24.59 -8.47 3.53
CA LEU A 35 23.66 -9.45 4.07
C LEU A 35 23.80 -9.40 5.59
N GLY A 36 22.95 -8.61 6.24
CA GLY A 36 22.76 -8.73 7.68
C GLY A 36 22.46 -10.18 8.00
N ARG A 37 23.29 -10.83 8.84
CA ARG A 37 23.00 -12.14 9.41
C ARG A 37 21.74 -11.99 10.28
N THR A 38 20.57 -12.04 9.66
CA THR A 38 19.40 -12.55 10.37
C THR A 38 19.79 -13.99 10.73
N PRO A 39 19.73 -14.41 12.00
CA PRO A 39 19.81 -15.83 12.28
C PRO A 39 18.79 -16.48 11.35
N VAL A 40 19.24 -17.44 10.56
CA VAL A 40 18.36 -18.33 9.81
C VAL A 40 17.59 -19.07 10.89
N LEU A 41 16.50 -18.46 11.35
CA LEU A 41 15.51 -19.13 12.15
C LEU A 41 15.13 -20.35 11.33
N PRO A 42 15.16 -21.57 11.89
CA PRO A 42 14.74 -22.75 11.17
C PRO A 42 13.32 -22.49 10.66
N PHE A 43 13.22 -22.18 9.36
CA PHE A 43 11.98 -21.80 8.69
C PHE A 43 11.15 -23.08 8.57
N ASN A 44 10.29 -23.31 9.56
CA ASN A 44 9.48 -24.49 9.63
C ASN A 44 8.20 -24.30 8.81
N LEU A 45 8.24 -24.74 7.54
CA LEU A 45 7.10 -24.68 6.63
C LEU A 45 6.00 -25.70 6.88
N SER A 46 6.05 -26.45 7.98
CA SER A 46 4.96 -27.35 8.39
C SER A 46 3.65 -26.64 8.76
N SER A 47 3.59 -25.31 8.69
CA SER A 47 2.50 -24.45 9.17
C SER A 47 2.03 -23.40 8.13
N TYR A 48 2.38 -23.57 6.85
CA TYR A 48 1.83 -22.74 5.77
C TYR A 48 0.49 -23.30 5.26
N PHE A 49 -0.57 -22.49 5.25
CA PHE A 49 -1.46 -22.45 4.08
C PHE A 49 -1.34 -21.10 3.38
N PHE A 50 -1.00 -21.21 2.10
CA PHE A 50 -1.75 -20.54 1.05
C PHE A 50 -3.20 -21.05 1.07
N PRO A 51 -4.24 -20.30 0.70
CA PRO A 51 -5.64 -20.72 0.80
C PRO A 51 -6.03 -22.08 0.18
N PHE A 52 -5.12 -22.79 -0.48
CA PHE A 52 -5.30 -24.13 -0.99
C PHE A 52 -3.98 -24.89 -0.81
N PHE A 53 -3.90 -25.98 -0.04
CA PHE A 53 -2.99 -27.15 -0.17
C PHE A 53 -2.80 -27.90 1.17
N ILE A 54 -3.62 -28.94 1.46
CA ILE A 54 -3.34 -29.87 2.58
C ILE A 54 -2.05 -30.63 2.27
N PHE A 55 -0.94 -30.26 2.91
CA PHE A 55 0.23 -31.14 3.02
C PHE A 55 0.14 -31.94 4.32
N SER A 56 -0.66 -33.01 4.31
CA SER A 56 -0.57 -34.06 5.32
C SER A 56 0.59 -34.98 4.95
N GLY A 57 1.80 -34.72 5.49
CA GLY A 57 2.86 -35.74 5.52
C GLY A 57 4.31 -35.29 5.31
N LEU A 58 4.58 -34.04 4.91
CA LEU A 58 5.96 -33.63 4.56
C LEU A 58 6.46 -32.57 5.53
N THR A 59 7.16 -33.05 6.56
CA THR A 59 8.08 -32.26 7.37
C THR A 59 9.29 -31.90 6.51
N HIS A 60 9.97 -30.79 6.78
CA HIS A 60 11.24 -30.29 6.20
C HIS A 60 11.11 -29.18 5.14
N GLY A 61 11.82 -28.07 5.39
CA GLY A 61 11.61 -26.71 4.90
C GLY A 61 11.56 -26.47 3.38
N VAL A 62 10.95 -25.36 3.00
CA VAL A 62 10.71 -24.93 1.61
C VAL A 62 11.39 -23.58 1.37
N LYS A 63 11.94 -23.36 0.19
CA LYS A 63 12.50 -22.08 -0.25
C LYS A 63 11.59 -21.48 -1.31
N LEU A 64 11.15 -20.23 -1.11
CA LEU A 64 10.43 -19.48 -2.14
C LEU A 64 11.46 -18.95 -3.15
N LEU A 65 11.37 -19.39 -4.41
CA LEU A 65 12.32 -18.99 -5.46
C LEU A 65 11.84 -17.80 -6.29
N LYS A 66 10.55 -17.77 -6.66
CA LYS A 66 10.06 -16.77 -7.62
C LYS A 66 8.54 -16.57 -7.54
N ARG A 67 8.11 -15.31 -7.64
CA ARG A 67 6.73 -14.85 -7.87
C ARG A 67 6.57 -14.54 -9.35
N VAL A 68 5.51 -15.06 -9.98
CA VAL A 68 5.13 -14.75 -11.36
C VAL A 68 3.66 -14.36 -11.37
N GLU A 69 3.35 -13.20 -11.93
CA GLU A 69 1.97 -12.68 -11.99
C GLU A 69 1.43 -12.76 -13.42
N GLY A 70 0.18 -13.19 -13.55
CA GLY A 70 -0.58 -13.19 -14.79
C GLY A 70 -1.97 -12.60 -14.58
N GLN A 71 -2.74 -12.38 -15.66
CA GLN A 71 -3.99 -11.62 -15.60
C GLN A 71 -5.07 -12.17 -14.64
N PHE A 72 -5.10 -13.49 -14.41
CA PHE A 72 -6.11 -14.17 -13.60
C PHE A 72 -5.53 -15.01 -12.47
N ASN A 73 -4.20 -15.11 -12.37
CA ASN A 73 -3.55 -15.90 -11.33
C ASN A 73 -2.19 -15.33 -10.94
N LYS A 74 -1.81 -15.55 -9.69
CA LYS A 74 -0.45 -15.43 -9.16
C LYS A 74 0.17 -16.82 -9.00
N ALA A 75 1.41 -16.99 -9.40
CA ALA A 75 2.13 -18.26 -9.30
C ALA A 75 3.39 -18.12 -8.44
N PHE A 76 3.66 -19.14 -7.62
CA PHE A 76 4.82 -19.24 -6.75
C PHE A 76 5.58 -20.52 -7.09
N ILE A 77 6.90 -20.41 -7.23
CA ILE A 77 7.79 -21.58 -7.31
C ILE A 77 8.35 -21.85 -5.92
N LEU A 78 8.08 -23.04 -5.42
CA LEU A 78 8.41 -23.53 -4.09
C LEU A 78 9.40 -24.68 -4.22
N THR A 79 10.61 -24.54 -3.69
CA THR A 79 11.58 -25.65 -3.61
C THR A 79 11.42 -26.35 -2.28
N MET A 80 11.02 -27.61 -2.29
CA MET A 80 10.94 -28.46 -1.12
C MET A 80 12.34 -28.80 -0.59
N SER A 81 12.42 -29.23 0.66
CA SER A 81 13.66 -29.71 1.30
C SER A 81 14.25 -30.93 0.62
N SER A 82 13.43 -31.70 -0.09
CA SER A 82 13.84 -32.79 -0.98
C SER A 82 14.59 -32.31 -2.22
N GLY A 83 14.56 -31.01 -2.52
CA GLY A 83 15.05 -30.43 -3.76
C GLY A 83 13.98 -30.32 -4.87
N ASP A 84 12.77 -30.84 -4.65
CA ASP A 84 11.69 -30.79 -5.63
C ASP A 84 11.13 -29.38 -5.79
N GLU A 85 10.88 -28.93 -7.03
CA GLU A 85 10.23 -27.66 -7.30
C GLU A 85 8.73 -27.86 -7.59
N ILE A 86 7.89 -27.11 -6.87
CA ILE A 86 6.44 -27.13 -6.99
C ILE A 86 5.94 -25.74 -7.39
N VAL A 87 4.96 -25.71 -8.30
CA VAL A 87 4.28 -24.46 -8.69
C VAL A 87 2.93 -24.38 -7.98
N ALA A 88 2.77 -23.39 -7.11
CA ALA A 88 1.48 -23.04 -6.50
C ALA A 88 0.83 -21.90 -7.30
N ARG A 89 -0.47 -22.00 -7.60
CA ARG A 89 -1.23 -20.97 -8.33
C ARG A 89 -2.42 -20.49 -7.49
N LEU A 90 -2.61 -19.17 -7.42
CA LEU A 90 -3.72 -18.51 -6.74
C LEU A 90 -4.52 -17.69 -7.74
N PRO A 91 -5.83 -17.92 -7.88
CA PRO A 91 -6.67 -17.11 -8.76
C PRO A 91 -6.94 -15.73 -8.17
N TYR A 92 -7.04 -14.73 -9.04
CA TYR A 92 -7.53 -13.41 -8.69
C TYR A 92 -9.07 -13.40 -8.58
N PRO A 93 -9.69 -12.49 -7.82
CA PRO A 93 -11.15 -12.38 -7.70
C PRO A 93 -11.88 -12.19 -9.04
N ASN A 94 -11.20 -11.62 -10.04
CA ASN A 94 -11.72 -11.42 -11.38
C ASN A 94 -11.65 -12.66 -12.30
N ALA A 95 -11.15 -13.81 -11.80
CA ALA A 95 -11.04 -15.05 -12.58
C ALA A 95 -12.38 -15.74 -12.86
N GLY A 96 -13.47 -15.24 -12.27
CA GLY A 96 -14.80 -15.86 -12.29
C GLY A 96 -15.07 -16.68 -11.02
N PRO A 97 -16.21 -17.39 -10.93
CA PRO A 97 -16.56 -18.14 -9.73
C PRO A 97 -15.50 -19.20 -9.40
N ALA A 98 -14.90 -19.13 -8.21
CA ALA A 98 -13.80 -19.98 -7.79
C ALA A 98 -14.13 -21.49 -7.91
N PHE A 99 -15.37 -21.88 -7.59
CA PHE A 99 -15.82 -23.26 -7.73
C PHE A 99 -15.65 -23.78 -9.16
N TYR A 100 -16.31 -23.14 -10.13
CA TYR A 100 -16.32 -23.62 -11.51
C TYR A 100 -14.96 -23.49 -12.19
N THR A 101 -14.23 -22.41 -11.93
CA THR A 101 -12.94 -22.13 -12.58
C THR A 101 -11.87 -23.13 -12.14
N ILE A 102 -11.71 -23.33 -10.82
CA ILE A 102 -10.72 -24.26 -10.27
C ILE A 102 -11.12 -25.70 -10.57
N THR A 103 -12.37 -26.11 -10.30
CA THR A 103 -12.79 -27.51 -10.53
C THR A 103 -12.67 -27.90 -12.00
N SER A 104 -13.07 -27.03 -12.93
CA SER A 104 -12.98 -27.27 -14.37
C SER A 104 -11.53 -27.35 -14.86
N GLU A 105 -10.65 -26.46 -14.40
CA GLU A 105 -9.22 -26.52 -14.76
C GLU A 105 -8.60 -27.85 -14.33
N ILE A 106 -8.84 -28.27 -13.08
CA ILE A 106 -8.26 -29.50 -12.54
C ILE A 106 -8.82 -30.73 -13.24
N ALA A 107 -10.13 -30.78 -13.47
CA ALA A 107 -10.76 -31.88 -14.22
C ALA A 107 -10.18 -31.98 -15.64
N THR A 108 -10.03 -30.85 -16.33
CA THR A 108 -9.45 -30.78 -17.69
C THR A 108 -8.01 -31.27 -17.71
N ARG A 109 -7.17 -30.86 -16.74
CA ARG A 109 -5.76 -31.29 -16.66
C ARG A 109 -5.62 -32.79 -16.40
N ASN A 110 -6.48 -33.35 -15.54
CA ASN A 110 -6.51 -34.79 -15.31
C ASN A 110 -7.00 -35.55 -16.55
N PHE A 111 -8.04 -35.07 -17.23
CA PHE A 111 -8.52 -35.69 -18.47
C PHE A 111 -7.44 -35.70 -19.57
N LEU A 112 -6.80 -34.56 -19.82
CA LEU A 112 -5.76 -34.45 -20.83
C LEU A 112 -4.53 -35.33 -20.52
N ARG A 113 -4.15 -35.45 -19.24
CA ARG A 113 -3.02 -36.29 -18.81
C ARG A 113 -3.37 -37.78 -18.83
N ASP A 114 -4.45 -38.16 -18.15
CA ASP A 114 -4.76 -39.55 -17.82
C ASP A 114 -5.54 -40.26 -18.94
N VAL A 115 -6.34 -39.52 -19.72
CA VAL A 115 -7.13 -40.07 -20.84
C VAL A 115 -6.45 -39.84 -22.18
N LEU A 116 -5.95 -38.62 -22.43
CA LEU A 116 -5.36 -38.25 -23.72
C LEU A 116 -3.83 -38.43 -23.78
N GLY A 117 -3.18 -38.78 -22.65
CA GLY A 117 -1.74 -39.03 -22.59
C GLY A 117 -0.87 -37.80 -22.87
N ILE A 118 -1.44 -36.60 -22.79
CA ILE A 118 -0.71 -35.36 -23.04
C ILE A 118 0.19 -35.08 -21.83
N PRO A 119 1.48 -34.75 -22.02
CA PRO A 119 2.42 -34.50 -20.93
C PRO A 119 2.11 -33.17 -20.23
N ILE A 120 1.17 -33.21 -19.28
CA ILE A 120 0.74 -32.07 -18.46
C ILE A 120 1.26 -32.24 -17.03
N PRO A 121 1.74 -31.16 -16.37
CA PRO A 121 2.23 -31.24 -15.00
C PRO A 121 1.17 -31.79 -14.03
N ARG A 122 1.59 -32.70 -13.15
CA ARG A 122 0.74 -33.35 -12.15
C ARG A 122 0.23 -32.31 -11.14
N VAL A 123 -1.07 -32.40 -10.86
CA VAL A 123 -1.71 -31.64 -9.79
C VAL A 123 -1.55 -32.44 -8.50
N TYR A 124 -0.91 -31.85 -7.49
CA TYR A 124 -0.68 -32.52 -6.21
C TYR A 124 -1.85 -32.35 -5.24
N ALA A 125 -2.52 -31.21 -5.28
CA ALA A 125 -3.74 -30.91 -4.54
C ALA A 125 -4.42 -29.67 -5.14
N TRP A 126 -5.65 -29.41 -4.72
CA TRP A 126 -6.46 -28.26 -5.09
C TRP A 126 -7.60 -28.12 -4.08
N SER A 127 -8.20 -26.94 -3.93
CA SER A 127 -9.55 -26.82 -3.37
C SER A 127 -10.27 -25.67 -4.06
N ALA A 128 -11.60 -25.73 -4.02
CA ALA A 128 -12.51 -24.83 -4.71
C ALA A 128 -13.53 -24.21 -3.74
N GLU A 129 -13.40 -24.50 -2.45
CA GLU A 129 -14.29 -24.00 -1.41
C GLU A 129 -13.82 -22.63 -0.94
N ALA A 130 -14.75 -21.66 -0.92
CA ALA A 130 -14.55 -20.42 -0.21
C ALA A 130 -14.55 -20.72 1.30
N SER A 131 -13.58 -20.18 2.04
CA SER A 131 -13.51 -20.33 3.51
C SER A 131 -14.87 -20.03 4.17
N ASN A 132 -15.22 -20.78 5.21
CA ASN A 132 -16.48 -20.57 5.94
C ASN A 132 -16.48 -19.15 6.57
N PRO A 133 -17.62 -18.42 6.54
CA PRO A 133 -17.77 -17.15 7.23
C PRO A 133 -17.24 -17.11 8.67
N VAL A 134 -17.38 -18.20 9.43
CA VAL A 134 -16.88 -18.31 10.81
C VAL A 134 -15.35 -18.21 10.88
N GLU A 135 -14.64 -18.82 9.93
CA GLU A 135 -13.17 -18.80 9.88
C GLU A 135 -12.64 -17.41 9.55
N ARG A 136 -13.35 -16.67 8.69
CA ARG A 136 -13.00 -15.28 8.36
C ARG A 136 -13.15 -14.36 9.56
N LEU A 137 -14.20 -14.54 10.38
CA LEU A 137 -14.38 -13.76 11.61
C LEU A 137 -13.27 -14.01 12.63
N GLU A 138 -12.75 -15.24 12.71
CA GLU A 138 -11.62 -15.58 13.57
C GLU A 138 -10.33 -14.88 13.10
N VAL A 139 -10.09 -14.82 11.78
CA VAL A 139 -8.97 -14.08 11.18
C VAL A 139 -9.08 -12.59 11.48
N VAL A 140 -10.26 -11.99 11.29
CA VAL A 140 -10.52 -10.57 11.62
C VAL A 140 -10.20 -10.29 13.09
N SER A 141 -10.63 -11.17 13.99
CA SER A 141 -10.36 -11.03 15.43
C SER A 141 -8.86 -11.07 15.76
N GLN A 142 -8.09 -11.91 15.06
CA GLN A 142 -6.63 -11.95 15.21
C GLN A 142 -5.95 -10.69 14.66
N ILE A 143 -6.46 -10.11 13.58
CA ILE A 143 -5.98 -8.82 13.06
C ILE A 143 -6.22 -7.70 14.06
N VAL A 144 -7.41 -7.63 14.68
CA VAL A 144 -7.68 -6.63 15.74
C VAL A 144 -6.72 -6.80 16.92
N ALA A 145 -6.40 -8.04 17.31
CA ALA A 145 -5.42 -8.30 18.36
C ALA A 145 -4.00 -7.84 17.99
N LEU A 146 -3.59 -8.04 16.73
CA LEU A 146 -2.31 -7.55 16.21
C LEU A 146 -2.27 -6.01 16.20
N GLU A 147 -3.29 -5.37 15.66
CA GLU A 147 -3.37 -3.91 15.60
C GLU A 147 -3.38 -3.30 17.00
N LYS A 148 -4.04 -3.93 17.97
CA LYS A 148 -3.98 -3.54 19.39
C LYS A 148 -2.56 -3.61 19.93
N LYS A 149 -1.79 -4.64 19.57
CA LYS A 149 -0.39 -4.78 19.97
C LYS A 149 0.45 -3.67 19.34
N LEU A 150 0.32 -3.41 18.04
CA LEU A 150 1.00 -2.30 17.37
C LEU A 150 0.60 -0.94 17.96
N ALA A 151 -0.68 -0.79 18.34
CA ALA A 151 -1.22 0.40 18.98
C ALA A 151 -0.71 0.66 20.39
N SER A 152 -0.20 -0.35 21.09
CA SER A 152 0.40 -0.17 22.41
C SER A 152 1.76 0.54 22.34
N ILE A 153 2.46 0.42 21.21
CA ILE A 153 3.80 1.00 21.02
C ILE A 153 3.66 2.41 20.48
N SER A 154 4.35 3.38 21.07
CA SER A 154 4.28 4.79 20.67
C SER A 154 5.64 5.26 20.17
N PHE A 155 5.63 6.15 19.19
CA PHE A 155 6.84 6.66 18.56
C PHE A 155 6.95 8.18 18.75
N PRO A 156 8.17 8.69 18.98
CA PRO A 156 8.39 10.11 19.26
C PRO A 156 8.15 11.00 18.04
N LYS A 157 8.35 10.48 16.83
CA LYS A 157 8.21 11.22 15.58
C LYS A 157 7.45 10.43 14.52
N HIS A 158 6.87 11.16 13.57
CA HIS A 158 6.30 10.63 12.35
C HIS A 158 7.43 10.36 11.35
N GLY A 159 7.60 9.11 10.95
CA GLY A 159 8.63 8.68 10.00
C GLY A 159 8.73 7.17 9.90
N CYS A 160 9.80 6.68 9.29
CA CYS A 160 10.05 5.24 9.15
C CYS A 160 11.13 4.76 10.12
N ILE A 161 11.10 3.48 10.48
CA ILE A 161 12.11 2.86 11.35
C ILE A 161 13.32 2.45 10.51
N TYR A 162 14.52 2.78 11.00
CA TYR A 162 15.80 2.38 10.41
C TYR A 162 16.75 1.83 11.47
N TYR A 163 17.83 1.19 11.02
CA TYR A 163 19.01 1.01 11.85
C TYR A 163 19.79 2.33 11.95
N GLU A 164 20.28 2.65 13.15
CA GLU A 164 21.08 3.86 13.41
C GLU A 164 22.32 3.91 12.50
N SER A 165 22.96 2.76 12.25
CA SER A 165 24.13 2.66 11.36
C SER A 165 23.87 3.18 9.96
N ASP A 166 22.69 2.90 9.41
CA ASP A 166 22.35 3.21 8.02
C ASP A 166 22.17 4.72 7.84
N LEU A 167 21.46 5.36 8.78
CA LEU A 167 21.24 6.81 8.73
C LEU A 167 22.49 7.61 9.10
N LYS A 168 23.28 7.13 10.08
CA LYS A 168 24.53 7.77 10.50
C LYS A 168 25.56 7.80 9.37
N SER A 169 25.64 6.73 8.56
CA SER A 169 26.54 6.66 7.40
C SER A 169 26.23 7.71 6.31
N ARG A 170 24.98 8.20 6.27
CA ARG A 170 24.48 9.17 5.29
C ARG A 170 24.24 10.56 5.89
N SER A 171 24.61 10.78 7.17
CA SER A 171 24.38 12.04 7.89
C SER A 171 22.92 12.54 7.84
N LEU A 172 21.96 11.61 7.85
CA LEU A 172 20.53 11.93 7.82
C LEU A 172 20.02 12.31 9.22
N ILE A 173 18.95 13.10 9.28
CA ILE A 173 18.27 13.47 10.52
C ILE A 173 17.47 12.26 11.03
N TYR A 174 17.60 11.95 12.32
CA TYR A 174 16.86 10.84 12.95
C TYR A 174 16.65 11.07 14.45
N GLU A 175 15.76 10.27 15.04
CA GLU A 175 15.46 10.24 16.48
C GLU A 175 15.66 8.83 17.02
N ARG A 176 16.38 8.68 18.15
CA ARG A 176 16.58 7.36 18.77
C ARG A 176 15.34 6.89 19.51
N LEU A 177 15.04 5.59 19.40
CA LEU A 177 13.90 4.99 20.10
C LEU A 177 14.19 4.59 21.55
N ASP A 178 15.41 4.83 22.02
CA ASP A 178 15.95 4.20 23.23
C ASP A 178 15.70 5.00 24.52
N ILE A 179 15.11 6.20 24.45
CA ILE A 179 15.19 7.21 25.53
C ILE A 179 13.84 7.48 26.26
N LEU A 180 12.71 6.88 25.88
CA LEU A 180 11.45 7.10 26.63
C LEU A 180 11.26 6.11 27.79
N GLU A 181 11.76 6.48 28.97
CA GLU A 181 11.55 5.85 30.30
C GLU A 181 10.07 5.69 30.74
N GLY A 182 9.10 6.10 29.91
CA GLY A 182 7.65 6.03 30.22
C GLY A 182 6.82 5.13 29.29
N LEU A 183 7.41 4.58 28.23
CA LEU A 183 6.73 3.59 27.38
C LEU A 183 7.04 2.20 27.89
N ALA A 184 6.13 1.24 27.72
CA ALA A 184 6.46 -0.17 27.90
C ALA A 184 7.66 -0.46 27.01
N SER A 185 8.84 -0.46 27.63
CA SER A 185 10.08 -0.18 26.92
C SER A 185 10.27 -1.20 25.81
N VAL A 186 10.75 -0.75 24.65
CA VAL A 186 11.29 -1.67 23.65
C VAL A 186 12.37 -2.57 24.31
N SER A 187 13.03 -2.07 25.37
CA SER A 187 13.94 -2.86 26.22
C SER A 187 13.25 -3.84 27.19
N SER A 188 11.98 -3.64 27.58
CA SER A 188 11.23 -4.61 28.40
C SER A 188 10.58 -5.72 27.55
N LEU A 189 10.35 -5.47 26.26
CA LEU A 189 9.93 -6.49 25.29
C LEU A 189 11.10 -7.37 24.80
N CYS A 190 12.35 -6.95 25.03
CA CYS A 190 13.52 -7.58 24.45
C CYS A 190 14.56 -7.92 25.52
N HIS A 191 14.56 -9.15 25.99
CA HIS A 191 15.74 -9.72 26.65
C HIS A 191 16.87 -9.85 25.61
N LYS A 192 17.79 -8.87 25.52
CA LYS A 192 19.22 -9.05 25.12
C LYS A 192 19.92 -7.70 24.92
N SER A 193 21.14 -7.60 25.46
CA SER A 193 22.06 -6.46 25.45
C SER A 193 22.76 -6.20 24.10
N GLU A 194 22.16 -6.56 22.97
CA GLU A 194 22.79 -6.46 21.63
C GLU A 194 21.78 -6.14 20.52
N LEU A 195 20.65 -5.49 20.84
CA LEU A 195 19.79 -5.00 19.77
C LEU A 195 20.48 -3.83 19.06
N PRO A 196 20.51 -3.82 17.71
CA PRO A 196 20.95 -2.66 16.97
C PRO A 196 20.07 -1.46 17.34
N GLY A 197 20.68 -0.28 17.48
CA GLY A 197 19.93 0.95 17.78
C GLY A 197 18.91 1.22 16.67
N PHE A 198 17.63 1.20 17.03
CA PHE A 198 16.55 1.55 16.11
C PHE A 198 16.26 3.05 16.22
N VAL A 199 16.04 3.68 15.07
CA VAL A 199 15.81 5.12 14.98
C VAL A 199 14.61 5.40 14.09
N ILE A 200 13.93 6.51 14.32
CA ILE A 200 12.93 7.06 13.40
C ILE A 200 13.62 8.09 12.53
N GLY A 201 13.54 7.87 11.21
CA GLY A 201 14.14 8.72 10.19
C GLY A 201 13.14 9.15 9.13
N PRO A 202 13.64 9.60 7.96
CA PRO A 202 12.81 10.10 6.88
C PRO A 202 11.74 9.10 6.41
N SER A 203 10.62 9.60 5.92
CA SER A 203 9.55 8.78 5.34
C SER A 203 10.00 8.09 4.05
N THR A 204 9.67 6.81 3.93
CA THR A 204 9.87 6.01 2.70
C THR A 204 8.69 6.10 1.75
N ASN A 205 7.77 7.07 1.92
CA ASN A 205 6.65 7.25 1.00
C ASN A 205 7.19 7.50 -0.42
N PRO A 206 6.85 6.66 -1.42
CA PRO A 206 7.37 6.77 -2.79
C PRO A 206 7.22 8.17 -3.39
N ARG A 207 6.14 8.89 -3.04
CA ARG A 207 5.87 10.24 -3.54
C ARG A 207 6.96 11.26 -3.20
N LEU A 208 7.77 11.02 -2.17
CA LEU A 208 8.90 11.89 -1.81
C LEU A 208 10.21 11.53 -2.55
N TRP A 209 10.21 10.42 -3.28
CA TRP A 209 11.39 9.81 -3.91
C TRP A 209 11.19 9.49 -5.40
N GLU A 210 10.06 9.88 -5.99
CA GLU A 210 9.74 9.68 -7.41
C GLU A 210 10.15 10.88 -8.28
N GLY A 211 10.52 10.61 -9.54
CA GLY A 211 10.77 11.64 -10.55
C GLY A 211 11.77 12.72 -10.10
N LYS A 212 11.42 14.00 -10.34
CA LYS A 212 12.27 15.13 -9.97
C LYS A 212 12.40 15.32 -8.45
N ARG A 213 11.39 14.91 -7.65
CA ARG A 213 11.41 15.01 -6.17
C ARG A 213 12.56 14.22 -5.56
N ALA A 214 12.98 13.10 -6.19
CA ALA A 214 14.12 12.31 -5.76
C ALA A 214 15.43 13.12 -5.65
N THR A 215 15.60 14.11 -6.54
CA THR A 215 16.82 14.93 -6.64
C THR A 215 16.73 16.25 -5.87
N MET A 216 15.55 16.63 -5.42
CA MET A 216 15.33 17.89 -4.70
C MET A 216 15.71 17.78 -3.22
N ASN A 217 16.08 18.92 -2.63
CA ASN A 217 16.31 19.02 -1.19
C ASN A 217 15.00 19.36 -0.44
N ILE A 218 13.99 18.49 -0.59
CA ILE A 218 12.69 18.62 0.08
C ILE A 218 12.69 18.01 1.49
N ASP A 219 11.75 18.44 2.32
CA ASP A 219 11.56 17.91 3.68
C ASP A 219 10.99 16.48 3.61
N ARG A 220 11.75 15.52 4.14
CA ARG A 220 11.34 14.10 4.16
C ARG A 220 11.09 13.58 5.58
N GLY A 221 11.02 14.46 6.56
CA GLY A 221 10.93 14.12 7.97
C GLY A 221 12.27 13.65 8.56
N PRO A 222 12.25 13.08 9.78
CA PRO A 222 11.07 12.76 10.59
C PRO A 222 10.39 14.01 11.20
N TRP A 223 9.06 14.00 11.31
CA TRP A 223 8.26 15.14 11.79
C TRP A 223 7.80 14.96 13.25
N ASN A 224 7.62 16.05 14.01
CA ASN A 224 7.25 15.93 15.42
C ASN A 224 5.75 15.66 15.61
N ASN A 225 4.90 16.21 14.75
CA ASN A 225 3.45 16.13 14.86
C ASN A 225 2.79 16.10 13.47
N ALA A 226 1.47 15.92 13.44
CA ALA A 226 0.70 15.85 12.20
C ALA A 226 0.72 17.18 11.39
N ALA A 227 0.85 18.33 12.06
CA ALA A 227 0.84 19.64 11.43
C ALA A 227 2.16 19.92 10.71
N ASP A 228 3.29 19.53 11.33
CA ASP A 228 4.62 19.56 10.70
C ASP A 228 4.60 18.76 9.40
N TYR A 229 4.06 17.53 9.43
CA TYR A 229 3.91 16.69 8.23
C TYR A 229 3.02 17.32 7.16
N ALA A 230 1.80 17.73 7.52
CA ALA A 230 0.84 18.31 6.58
C ALA A 230 1.40 19.60 5.93
N THR A 231 2.10 20.42 6.70
CA THR A 231 2.76 21.62 6.19
C THR A 231 3.95 21.27 5.28
N ALA A 232 4.76 20.28 5.66
CA ALA A 232 5.93 19.86 4.88
C ALA A 232 5.54 19.35 3.50
N ILE A 233 4.53 18.48 3.38
CA ILE A 233 4.10 17.97 2.08
C ILE A 233 3.58 19.09 1.16
N GLY A 234 2.86 20.08 1.69
CA GLY A 234 2.42 21.24 0.92
C GLY A 234 3.60 22.09 0.43
N LYS A 235 4.60 22.35 1.29
CA LYS A 235 5.81 23.09 0.92
C LYS A 235 6.64 22.36 -0.13
N ASN A 236 6.78 21.05 0.00
CA ASN A 236 7.49 20.23 -0.97
C ASN A 236 6.85 20.31 -2.36
N GLU A 237 5.52 20.19 -2.43
CA GLU A 237 4.78 20.29 -3.68
C GLU A 237 4.84 21.70 -4.27
N LEU A 238 4.81 22.75 -3.44
CA LEU A 238 4.98 24.13 -3.89
C LEU A 238 6.37 24.36 -4.53
N GLU A 239 7.43 23.87 -3.89
CA GLU A 239 8.80 23.97 -4.42
C GLU A 239 8.93 23.18 -5.73
N TRP A 240 8.36 21.98 -5.78
CA TRP A 240 8.36 21.14 -6.97
C TRP A 240 7.61 21.81 -8.12
N ALA A 241 6.40 22.32 -7.87
CA ALA A 241 5.57 22.97 -8.88
C ALA A 241 6.25 24.22 -9.45
N THR A 242 6.86 25.03 -8.59
CA THR A 242 7.58 26.24 -9.01
C THR A 242 8.79 25.92 -9.91
N SER A 243 9.42 24.76 -9.71
CA SER A 243 10.66 24.40 -10.40
C SER A 243 10.45 23.53 -11.65
N TYR A 244 9.41 22.70 -11.67
CA TYR A 244 9.28 21.61 -12.64
C TYR A 244 7.88 21.43 -13.23
N ALA A 245 6.83 22.09 -12.72
CA ALA A 245 5.51 21.92 -13.32
C ALA A 245 5.43 22.65 -14.66
N GLU A 246 4.91 21.96 -15.66
CA GLU A 246 4.69 22.48 -17.02
C GLU A 246 3.19 22.48 -17.33
N PRO A 247 2.67 23.49 -18.05
CA PRO A 247 1.26 23.52 -18.46
C PRO A 247 0.85 22.24 -19.18
N ARG A 248 -0.38 21.78 -18.92
CA ARG A 248 -0.92 20.55 -19.53
C ARG A 248 -2.36 20.71 -19.98
N LEU A 249 -2.79 19.82 -20.86
CA LEU A 249 -4.20 19.68 -21.21
C LEU A 249 -4.97 19.12 -20.01
N ASN A 250 -6.12 19.73 -19.71
CA ASN A 250 -7.09 19.15 -18.79
C ASN A 250 -8.20 18.52 -19.62
N TYR A 251 -8.24 17.18 -19.66
CA TYR A 251 -9.21 16.41 -20.43
C TYR A 251 -10.66 16.55 -19.91
N HIS A 252 -10.84 17.18 -18.75
CA HIS A 252 -12.13 17.52 -18.16
C HIS A 252 -12.50 19.01 -18.37
N ARG A 253 -11.80 19.70 -19.27
CA ARG A 253 -12.14 21.06 -19.70
C ARG A 253 -12.15 21.16 -21.23
N PRO A 254 -12.79 22.18 -21.82
CA PRO A 254 -12.67 22.45 -23.24
C PRO A 254 -11.19 22.52 -23.64
N LEU A 255 -10.82 21.89 -24.77
CA LEU A 255 -9.45 21.73 -25.28
C LEU A 255 -8.65 23.05 -25.46
N GLU A 256 -9.34 24.18 -25.34
CA GLU A 256 -8.79 25.54 -25.42
C GLU A 256 -8.22 26.04 -24.07
N HIS A 257 -8.46 25.32 -22.96
CA HIS A 257 -8.08 25.74 -21.60
C HIS A 257 -7.04 24.79 -20.99
N PHE A 258 -5.77 25.20 -21.02
CA PHE A 258 -4.69 24.50 -20.33
C PHE A 258 -4.82 24.64 -18.82
N GLU A 259 -4.53 23.57 -18.09
CA GLU A 259 -4.26 23.64 -16.66
C GLU A 259 -2.84 24.14 -16.46
N THR A 260 -2.70 25.24 -15.73
CA THR A 260 -1.43 25.93 -15.57
C THR A 260 -0.77 25.57 -14.24
N PRO A 261 0.58 25.61 -14.15
CA PRO A 261 1.28 25.48 -12.89
C PRO A 261 0.79 26.49 -11.83
N ASP A 262 0.38 27.69 -12.25
CA ASP A 262 -0.14 28.72 -11.36
C ASP A 262 -1.47 28.31 -10.68
N ASP A 263 -2.34 27.58 -11.38
CA ASP A 263 -3.56 27.01 -10.79
C ASP A 263 -3.23 26.07 -9.63
N TYR A 264 -2.22 25.20 -9.82
CA TYR A 264 -1.78 24.27 -8.80
C TYR A 264 -1.05 24.98 -7.65
N ILE A 265 -0.14 25.90 -7.96
CA ILE A 265 0.59 26.71 -6.97
C ILE A 265 -0.40 27.49 -6.09
N SER A 266 -1.42 28.12 -6.69
CA SER A 266 -2.49 28.83 -5.97
C SER A 266 -3.24 27.90 -5.03
N LEU A 267 -3.59 26.70 -5.50
CA LEU A 267 -4.31 25.71 -4.71
C LEU A 267 -3.47 25.17 -3.53
N ILE A 268 -2.19 24.87 -3.77
CA ILE A 268 -1.26 24.40 -2.73
C ILE A 268 -1.01 25.50 -1.69
N LYS A 269 -0.90 26.76 -2.09
CA LYS A 269 -0.79 27.88 -1.14
C LYS A 269 -2.01 27.94 -0.22
N ARG A 270 -3.24 27.79 -0.76
CA ARG A 270 -4.46 27.71 0.05
C ARG A 270 -4.43 26.50 1.00
N TYR A 271 -4.02 25.32 0.52
CA TYR A 271 -3.84 24.16 1.39
C TYR A 271 -2.88 24.44 2.56
N ILE A 272 -1.70 25.02 2.30
CA ILE A 272 -0.70 25.33 3.33
C ILE A 272 -1.30 26.24 4.43
N THR A 273 -2.17 27.20 4.07
CA THR A 273 -2.79 28.09 5.07
C THR A 273 -3.73 27.37 6.03
N ILE A 274 -4.34 26.26 5.62
CA ILE A 274 -5.29 25.50 6.44
C ILE A 274 -4.71 24.20 7.02
N ALA A 275 -3.54 23.75 6.54
CA ALA A 275 -2.95 22.44 6.85
C ALA A 275 -2.88 22.12 8.36
N SER A 276 -2.47 23.08 9.19
CA SER A 276 -2.41 22.90 10.65
C SER A 276 -3.80 22.76 11.28
N TYR A 277 -4.81 23.46 10.77
CA TYR A 277 -6.19 23.37 11.26
C TYR A 277 -6.83 22.03 10.90
N LEU A 278 -6.51 21.49 9.72
CA LEU A 278 -7.00 20.19 9.28
C LEU A 278 -6.61 19.07 10.25
N VAL A 279 -5.45 19.16 10.89
CA VAL A 279 -4.97 18.15 11.85
C VAL A 279 -5.19 18.51 13.33
N SER A 280 -5.61 19.74 13.63
CA SER A 280 -5.88 20.19 15.00
C SER A 280 -7.15 19.54 15.55
N THR A 281 -7.03 18.60 16.50
CA THR A 281 -8.20 17.91 17.08
C THR A 281 -8.48 18.44 18.47
N SER A 282 -9.73 18.39 18.94
CA SER A 282 -10.04 18.59 20.37
C SER A 282 -9.39 17.55 21.30
N MET A 283 -8.79 16.50 20.73
CA MET A 283 -8.13 15.36 21.38
C MET A 283 -6.59 15.41 21.32
N ASP A 284 -6.00 16.63 21.33
CA ASP A 284 -4.56 16.87 21.21
C ASP A 284 -3.67 16.14 22.25
N THR A 285 -4.26 15.56 23.29
CA THR A 285 -3.53 14.82 24.33
C THR A 285 -3.12 13.39 23.94
N GLU A 286 -3.58 12.85 22.80
CA GLU A 286 -3.25 11.48 22.35
C GLU A 286 -2.66 11.39 20.93
N GLN A 287 -2.07 12.47 20.40
CA GLN A 287 -1.31 12.49 19.13
C GLN A 287 0.04 11.74 19.23
N THR A 288 -0.01 10.49 19.66
CA THR A 288 1.14 9.59 19.65
C THR A 288 1.24 8.92 18.28
N ASN A 289 2.43 8.93 17.69
CA ASN A 289 2.66 8.22 16.45
C ASN A 289 2.62 6.71 16.72
N ARG A 290 1.93 5.96 15.88
CA ARG A 290 1.75 4.50 15.99
C ARG A 290 2.04 3.86 14.66
N ILE A 291 2.30 2.55 14.65
CA ILE A 291 2.43 1.78 13.42
C ILE A 291 1.09 1.12 13.08
N SER A 292 0.77 1.11 11.80
CA SER A 292 -0.28 0.30 11.18
C SER A 292 0.30 -0.32 9.90
N HIS A 293 -0.18 -1.51 9.54
CA HIS A 293 0.22 -2.12 8.27
C HIS A 293 -0.34 -1.29 7.10
N PRO A 294 0.48 -0.85 6.13
CA PRO A 294 0.02 0.05 5.07
C PRO A 294 -0.90 -0.65 4.04
N ASP A 295 -0.66 -1.94 3.80
CA ASP A 295 -1.32 -2.71 2.73
C ASP A 295 -1.82 -4.08 3.21
N LEU A 296 -2.75 -4.07 4.17
CA LEU A 296 -3.25 -5.31 4.77
C LEU A 296 -4.43 -5.86 3.96
N HIS A 297 -4.11 -6.64 2.92
CA HIS A 297 -5.06 -7.44 2.14
C HIS A 297 -4.76 -8.94 2.30
N LEU A 298 -5.66 -9.79 1.79
CA LEU A 298 -5.62 -11.25 2.01
C LEU A 298 -4.33 -11.92 1.48
N ASP A 299 -3.64 -11.35 0.49
CA ASP A 299 -2.39 -11.95 -0.02
C ASP A 299 -1.18 -11.66 0.87
N ASN A 300 -1.30 -10.71 1.80
CA ASN A 300 -0.25 -10.34 2.73
C ASN A 300 -0.42 -11.02 4.11
N ILE A 301 -1.46 -11.83 4.29
CA ILE A 301 -1.76 -12.57 5.52
C ILE A 301 -1.62 -14.07 5.27
N PHE A 302 -0.76 -14.73 6.04
CA PHE A 302 -0.60 -16.18 6.02
C PHE A 302 -1.30 -16.80 7.21
N ILE A 303 -2.05 -17.87 6.95
CA ILE A 303 -2.89 -18.55 7.94
C ILE A 303 -2.53 -20.04 7.96
N ASP A 304 -2.44 -20.64 9.15
CA ASP A 304 -2.38 -22.09 9.32
C ASP A 304 -3.77 -22.68 9.02
N PRO A 305 -3.90 -23.60 8.06
CA PRO A 305 -5.20 -24.17 7.65
C PRO A 305 -5.90 -25.02 8.71
N LYS A 306 -5.12 -25.61 9.62
CA LYS A 306 -5.62 -26.57 10.61
C LYS A 306 -6.12 -25.84 11.83
N THR A 307 -5.52 -24.69 12.12
CA THR A 307 -5.82 -23.92 13.33
C THR A 307 -6.46 -22.57 13.04
N ASN A 308 -6.58 -22.16 11.78
CA ASN A 308 -7.00 -20.83 11.34
C ASN A 308 -6.22 -19.68 11.98
N LYS A 309 -4.97 -19.92 12.41
CA LYS A 309 -4.14 -18.92 13.08
C LYS A 309 -3.26 -18.17 12.09
N ILE A 310 -3.16 -16.86 12.24
CA ILE A 310 -2.23 -16.05 11.47
C ILE A 310 -0.79 -16.44 11.87
N THR A 311 -0.02 -16.92 10.90
CA THR A 311 1.37 -17.35 11.11
C THR A 311 2.36 -16.29 10.69
N CYS A 312 2.03 -15.48 9.68
CA CYS A 312 2.91 -14.45 9.15
C CYS A 312 2.12 -13.32 8.50
N ILE A 313 2.65 -12.10 8.58
CA ILE A 313 2.19 -10.95 7.80
C ILE A 313 3.41 -10.37 7.09
N ILE A 314 3.28 -10.16 5.78
CA ILE A 314 4.36 -9.68 4.92
C ILE A 314 4.02 -8.31 4.34
N ASP A 315 4.97 -7.77 3.57
CA ASP A 315 4.82 -6.50 2.86
C ASP A 315 4.70 -5.28 3.78
N TRP A 316 5.62 -5.23 4.76
CA TRP A 316 5.81 -4.07 5.63
C TRP A 316 6.53 -2.91 4.93
N GLN A 317 6.63 -2.93 3.59
CA GLN A 317 7.23 -1.83 2.84
C GLN A 317 6.40 -0.56 3.04
N HIS A 318 7.07 0.59 3.10
CA HIS A 318 6.45 1.89 3.34
C HIS A 318 5.74 2.05 4.70
N VAL A 319 5.94 1.12 5.65
CA VAL A 319 5.45 1.28 7.01
C VAL A 319 6.06 2.52 7.66
N SER A 320 5.20 3.36 8.23
CA SER A 320 5.60 4.54 8.97
C SER A 320 4.93 4.57 10.32
N ALA A 321 5.65 5.01 11.34
CA ALA A 321 5.01 5.50 12.55
C ALA A 321 4.35 6.83 12.20
N SER A 322 3.03 6.92 12.33
CA SER A 322 2.26 8.12 11.96
C SER A 322 1.15 8.42 12.97
N PRO A 323 0.66 9.66 13.02
CA PRO A 323 -0.52 10.01 13.80
C PRO A 323 -1.72 9.17 13.35
N ARG A 324 -2.58 8.75 14.29
CA ARG A 324 -3.72 7.89 13.99
C ARG A 324 -4.70 8.46 12.97
N ILE A 325 -4.90 9.78 12.97
CA ILE A 325 -5.75 10.46 11.97
C ILE A 325 -5.25 10.27 10.54
N LEU A 326 -3.95 9.97 10.33
CA LEU A 326 -3.33 9.78 9.02
C LEU A 326 -3.22 8.30 8.63
N GLN A 327 -3.92 7.40 9.31
CA GLN A 327 -3.89 5.96 9.03
C GLN A 327 -5.21 5.49 8.44
N LYS A 328 -5.16 4.34 7.74
CA LYS A 328 -6.37 3.69 7.23
C LYS A 328 -7.32 3.35 8.39
N LEU A 329 -8.62 3.59 8.19
CA LEU A 329 -9.65 3.32 9.20
C LEU A 329 -9.81 1.82 9.47
N TYR A 330 -9.66 1.03 8.42
CA TYR A 330 -9.73 -0.43 8.47
C TYR A 330 -8.82 -1.03 7.38
N PRO A 331 -8.39 -2.29 7.53
CA PRO A 331 -7.65 -3.04 6.52
C PRO A 331 -8.36 -3.10 5.17
N GLN A 332 -7.60 -3.08 4.07
CA GLN A 332 -8.16 -3.14 2.70
C GLN A 332 -8.99 -4.41 2.45
N MET A 333 -8.68 -5.52 3.13
CA MET A 333 -9.49 -6.75 3.05
C MET A 333 -10.95 -6.58 3.54
N LEU A 334 -11.27 -5.48 4.22
CA LEU A 334 -12.61 -5.15 4.73
C LEU A 334 -13.31 -4.05 3.92
N GLU A 335 -12.70 -3.56 2.84
CA GLU A 335 -13.35 -2.64 1.91
C GLU A 335 -14.53 -3.34 1.22
N ILE A 336 -15.68 -2.68 1.23
CA ILE A 336 -16.88 -3.19 0.56
C ILE A 336 -16.73 -2.89 -0.94
N SER A 337 -16.66 -3.95 -1.73
CA SER A 337 -16.51 -3.89 -3.19
C SER A 337 -17.80 -4.23 -3.94
N ALA A 338 -18.70 -4.96 -3.27
CA ALA A 338 -19.89 -5.50 -3.91
C ALA A 338 -21.09 -4.53 -3.86
N ALA A 339 -21.95 -4.62 -4.87
CA ALA A 339 -23.20 -3.83 -4.92
C ALA A 339 -24.13 -4.21 -3.76
N GLU A 340 -24.87 -3.24 -3.21
CA GLU A 340 -25.68 -3.35 -1.99
C GLU A 340 -26.67 -4.53 -1.99
N GLN A 341 -27.17 -4.93 -3.17
CA GLN A 341 -28.16 -6.00 -3.30
C GLN A 341 -27.54 -7.41 -3.35
N SER A 342 -26.22 -7.54 -3.42
CA SER A 342 -25.53 -8.83 -3.56
C SER A 342 -25.36 -9.55 -2.20
N ASP A 343 -25.32 -10.88 -2.22
CA ASP A 343 -24.98 -11.66 -1.02
C ASP A 343 -23.52 -11.44 -0.59
N GLN A 344 -22.64 -11.07 -1.52
CA GLN A 344 -21.27 -10.67 -1.23
C GLN A 344 -21.22 -9.40 -0.38
N TYR A 345 -22.05 -8.39 -0.68
CA TYR A 345 -22.14 -7.16 0.13
C TYR A 345 -22.54 -7.47 1.57
N LYS A 346 -23.53 -8.34 1.77
CA LYS A 346 -23.95 -8.76 3.13
C LYS A 346 -22.79 -9.39 3.89
N HIS A 347 -21.98 -10.20 3.22
CA HIS A 347 -20.84 -10.87 3.82
C HIS A 347 -19.69 -9.90 4.13
N GLU A 348 -19.30 -9.03 3.20
CA GLU A 348 -18.27 -8.00 3.40
C GLU A 348 -18.67 -7.05 4.54
N LYS A 349 -19.93 -6.61 4.56
CA LYS A 349 -20.49 -5.78 5.62
C LYS A 349 -20.45 -6.47 6.98
N MET A 350 -20.82 -7.74 7.06
CA MET A 350 -20.74 -8.51 8.30
C MET A 350 -19.31 -8.58 8.86
N LEU A 351 -18.29 -8.74 8.01
CA LEU A 351 -16.90 -8.75 8.44
C LEU A 351 -16.44 -7.38 8.92
N LEU A 352 -16.83 -6.31 8.20
CA LEU A 352 -16.52 -4.94 8.58
C LEU A 352 -17.18 -4.55 9.90
N ASP A 353 -18.46 -4.88 10.09
CA ASP A 353 -19.21 -4.63 11.32
C ASP A 353 -18.54 -5.35 12.50
N HIS A 354 -18.17 -6.62 12.33
CA HIS A 354 -17.45 -7.40 13.35
C HIS A 354 -16.10 -6.78 13.71
N TYR A 355 -15.33 -6.32 12.71
CA TYR A 355 -14.08 -5.60 12.96
C TYR A 355 -14.32 -4.32 13.76
N CYS A 356 -15.32 -3.53 13.36
CA CYS A 356 -15.66 -2.27 14.02
C CYS A 356 -16.02 -2.47 15.49
N ASP A 357 -16.87 -3.46 15.78
CA ASP A 357 -17.25 -3.81 17.15
C ASP A 357 -16.04 -4.29 17.97
N ALA A 358 -15.20 -5.16 17.40
CA ALA A 358 -14.01 -5.65 18.07
C ALA A 358 -12.98 -4.54 18.36
N VAL A 359 -12.77 -3.59 17.45
CA VAL A 359 -11.88 -2.43 17.66
C VAL A 359 -12.45 -1.51 18.75
N LYS A 360 -13.77 -1.28 18.72
CA LYS A 360 -14.49 -0.48 19.72
C LYS A 360 -14.35 -1.05 21.13
N GLU A 361 -14.49 -2.35 21.28
CA GLU A 361 -14.28 -3.05 22.56
C GLU A 361 -12.81 -3.03 22.99
N ALA A 362 -11.88 -3.25 22.05
CA ALA A 362 -10.46 -3.31 22.34
C ALA A 362 -9.85 -1.97 22.78
N GLY A 363 -10.41 -0.85 22.32
CA GLY A 363 -9.93 0.50 22.61
C GLY A 363 -10.97 1.59 22.34
N PRO A 364 -11.84 1.93 23.32
CA PRO A 364 -12.90 2.93 23.12
C PRO A 364 -12.40 4.31 22.72
N LYS A 365 -11.19 4.68 23.16
CA LYS A 365 -10.55 5.95 22.76
C LYS A 365 -10.08 5.92 21.30
N HIS A 366 -9.54 4.79 20.84
CA HIS A 366 -9.13 4.61 19.45
C HIS A 366 -10.33 4.71 18.50
N TRP A 367 -11.43 4.04 18.87
CA TRP A 367 -12.68 4.08 18.10
C TRP A 367 -13.26 5.49 17.97
N LYS A 368 -13.14 6.33 19.02
CA LYS A 368 -13.61 7.72 18.98
C LYS A 368 -12.89 8.57 17.94
N VAL A 369 -11.59 8.37 17.74
CA VAL A 369 -10.83 9.09 16.70
C VAL A 369 -11.31 8.66 15.32
N LEU A 370 -11.48 7.35 15.10
CA LEU A 370 -11.92 6.81 13.81
C LEU A 370 -13.36 7.20 13.46
N CYS A 371 -14.21 7.40 14.47
CA CYS A 371 -15.60 7.83 14.30
C CYS A 371 -15.80 9.34 14.41
N GLU A 372 -14.72 10.14 14.40
CA GLU A 372 -14.85 11.57 14.47
C GLU A 372 -15.64 12.08 13.25
N PRO A 373 -16.76 12.79 13.45
CA PRO A 373 -17.50 13.37 12.35
C PRO A 373 -16.59 14.26 11.52
N HIS A 374 -16.67 14.14 10.20
CA HIS A 374 -15.85 14.93 9.25
C HIS A 374 -14.35 14.61 9.24
N LEU A 375 -13.89 13.52 9.86
CA LEU A 375 -12.49 13.09 9.77
C LEU A 375 -11.99 13.02 8.32
N THR A 376 -12.75 12.36 7.44
CA THR A 376 -12.47 12.26 6.00
C THR A 376 -12.26 13.64 5.36
N ILE A 377 -13.15 14.59 5.64
CA ILE A 377 -13.06 15.97 5.10
C ILE A 377 -11.78 16.68 5.53
N ARG A 378 -11.27 16.34 6.73
CA ARG A 378 -10.04 16.92 7.27
C ARG A 378 -8.78 16.31 6.65
N ILE A 379 -8.78 15.00 6.44
CA ILE A 379 -7.57 14.26 6.03
C ILE A 379 -7.45 14.10 4.51
N ASP A 380 -8.55 14.15 3.76
CA ASP A 380 -8.55 14.02 2.30
C ASP A 380 -7.58 14.99 1.61
N PRO A 381 -7.56 16.31 1.94
CA PRO A 381 -6.58 17.22 1.34
C PRO A 381 -5.14 16.78 1.60
N ILE A 382 -4.85 16.22 2.79
CA ILE A 382 -3.50 15.79 3.18
C ILE A 382 -3.05 14.57 2.34
N PHE A 383 -3.95 13.64 2.04
CA PHE A 383 -3.64 12.49 1.19
C PHE A 383 -3.56 12.84 -0.30
N LEU A 384 -4.31 13.85 -0.74
CA LEU A 384 -4.35 14.25 -2.14
C LEU A 384 -3.14 15.07 -2.58
N VAL A 385 -2.54 15.87 -1.68
CA VAL A 385 -1.42 16.79 -2.01
C VAL A 385 -0.19 16.10 -2.64
N PRO A 386 0.39 15.03 -2.05
CA PRO A 386 1.65 14.47 -2.55
C PRO A 386 1.52 13.93 -3.98
N GLY A 387 2.26 14.49 -4.93
CA GLY A 387 2.19 14.10 -6.34
C GLY A 387 0.88 14.43 -7.06
N CYS A 388 0.05 15.34 -6.52
CA CYS A 388 -1.25 15.70 -7.10
C CYS A 388 -1.15 16.10 -8.58
N TRP A 389 -0.15 16.92 -8.92
CA TRP A 389 0.09 17.30 -10.30
C TRP A 389 0.37 16.07 -11.16
N ASP A 390 1.36 15.24 -10.84
CA ASP A 390 1.71 14.07 -11.67
C ASP A 390 0.57 13.05 -11.83
N ARG A 391 -0.39 13.01 -10.90
CA ARG A 391 -1.57 12.12 -10.96
C ARG A 391 -2.73 12.67 -11.79
N GLU A 392 -2.62 13.86 -12.37
CA GLU A 392 -3.74 14.51 -13.08
C GLU A 392 -4.96 14.75 -12.16
N ASP A 393 -4.71 14.94 -10.86
CA ASP A 393 -5.74 14.84 -9.82
C ASP A 393 -6.03 16.19 -9.13
N LEU A 394 -5.86 17.29 -9.87
CA LEU A 394 -6.07 18.65 -9.36
C LEU A 394 -7.53 18.88 -8.95
N PHE A 395 -8.46 18.30 -9.71
CA PHE A 395 -9.89 18.37 -9.43
C PHE A 395 -10.23 17.81 -8.05
N SER A 396 -9.73 16.62 -7.70
CA SER A 396 -10.02 16.00 -6.40
C SER A 396 -9.45 16.81 -5.24
N LEU A 397 -8.22 17.32 -5.38
CA LEU A 397 -7.61 18.19 -4.37
C LEU A 397 -8.45 19.46 -4.19
N ARG A 398 -8.88 20.09 -5.29
CA ARG A 398 -9.75 21.27 -5.25
C ARG A 398 -11.08 20.96 -4.59
N ASN A 399 -11.70 19.84 -4.94
CA ASN A 399 -12.96 19.39 -4.36
C ASN A 399 -12.84 19.16 -2.84
N ALA A 400 -11.76 18.53 -2.39
CA ALA A 400 -11.49 18.29 -0.97
C ALA A 400 -11.32 19.62 -0.21
N LEU A 401 -10.58 20.59 -0.80
CA LEU A 401 -10.42 21.92 -0.20
C LEU A 401 -11.73 22.71 -0.16
N ILE A 402 -12.51 22.71 -1.25
CA ILE A 402 -13.84 23.35 -1.29
C ILE A 402 -14.74 22.74 -0.20
N THR A 403 -14.73 21.41 -0.06
CA THR A 403 -15.53 20.71 0.96
C THR A 403 -15.08 21.08 2.37
N ALA A 404 -13.76 21.18 2.61
CA ALA A 404 -13.21 21.60 3.89
C ALA A 404 -13.57 23.06 4.25
N VAL A 405 -13.52 23.98 3.27
CA VAL A 405 -13.92 25.38 3.46
C VAL A 405 -15.43 25.51 3.68
N ALA A 406 -16.25 24.79 2.91
CA ALA A 406 -17.70 24.82 3.05
C ALA A 406 -18.17 24.25 4.41
N ARG A 407 -17.41 23.33 5.00
CA ARG A 407 -17.69 22.75 6.33
C ARG A 407 -16.72 23.24 7.40
N TRP A 408 -16.10 24.40 7.19
CA TRP A 408 -15.05 24.93 8.07
C TRP A 408 -15.50 25.04 9.54
N ASP A 409 -16.71 25.53 9.76
CA ASP A 409 -17.32 25.66 11.07
C ASP A 409 -17.39 24.33 11.84
N ASN A 410 -17.70 23.24 11.14
CA ASN A 410 -17.77 21.90 11.71
C ASN A 410 -16.39 21.31 12.02
N ILE A 411 -15.38 21.66 11.21
CA ILE A 411 -14.00 21.15 11.33
C ILE A 411 -13.22 21.89 12.42
N ASN A 412 -13.38 23.21 12.49
CA ASN A 412 -12.60 24.07 13.39
C ASN A 412 -13.36 24.42 14.69
N HIS A 413 -14.51 23.79 14.93
CA HIS A 413 -15.37 24.01 16.11
C HIS A 413 -15.65 25.50 16.39
N HIS A 414 -15.90 26.29 15.34
CA HIS A 414 -16.12 27.75 15.39
C HIS A 414 -15.01 28.57 16.08
N LYS A 415 -13.79 28.04 16.24
CA LYS A 415 -12.71 28.76 16.95
C LYS A 415 -12.17 29.95 16.17
N ASN A 416 -12.00 29.80 14.85
CA ASN A 416 -11.43 30.82 13.97
C ASN A 416 -12.17 30.88 12.61
N PRO A 417 -12.32 32.06 12.00
CA PRO A 417 -12.84 32.19 10.64
C PRO A 417 -11.93 31.48 9.64
N CYS A 418 -12.50 31.02 8.51
CA CYS A 418 -11.74 30.36 7.46
C CYS A 418 -10.73 31.34 6.83
N PRO A 419 -9.42 31.01 6.79
CA PRO A 419 -8.42 31.89 6.18
C PRO A 419 -8.46 31.86 4.65
N VAL A 420 -9.17 30.89 4.06
CA VAL A 420 -9.31 30.71 2.61
C VAL A 420 -10.67 31.22 2.18
N ASN A 421 -10.68 32.12 1.20
CA ASN A 421 -11.88 32.56 0.51
C ASN A 421 -11.92 31.95 -0.89
N LEU A 422 -13.10 31.50 -1.30
CA LEU A 422 -13.38 30.96 -2.64
C LEU A 422 -14.39 31.89 -3.30
N THR A 423 -14.10 32.31 -4.53
CA THR A 423 -15.02 33.20 -5.26
C THR A 423 -16.19 32.40 -5.85
N ASP A 424 -17.34 33.04 -6.03
CA ASP A 424 -18.50 32.41 -6.66
C ASP A 424 -18.20 31.91 -8.08
N GLU A 425 -17.31 32.61 -8.80
CA GLU A 425 -16.86 32.21 -10.12
C GLU A 425 -16.03 30.92 -10.08
N GLU A 426 -15.09 30.80 -9.14
CA GLU A 426 -14.31 29.56 -8.94
C GLU A 426 -15.22 28.37 -8.60
N LEU A 427 -16.23 28.59 -7.75
CA LEU A 427 -17.19 27.56 -7.37
C LEU A 427 -18.07 27.13 -8.55
N LEU A 428 -18.51 28.08 -9.37
CA LEU A 428 -19.29 27.79 -10.58
C LEU A 428 -18.47 27.02 -11.61
N GLN A 429 -17.20 27.40 -11.81
CA GLN A 429 -16.29 26.69 -12.70
C GLN A 429 -16.04 25.25 -12.23
N HIS A 430 -15.80 25.05 -10.93
CA HIS A 430 -15.65 23.71 -10.34
C HIS A 430 -16.92 22.86 -10.49
N GLN A 431 -18.08 23.47 -10.29
CA GLN A 431 -19.37 22.79 -10.48
C GLN A 431 -19.57 22.33 -11.93
N ASN A 432 -19.23 23.17 -12.91
CA ASN A 432 -19.31 22.82 -14.32
C ASN A 432 -18.35 21.67 -14.69
N GLU A 433 -17.11 21.70 -14.18
CA GLU A 433 -16.12 20.62 -14.35
C GLU A 433 -16.63 19.31 -13.72
N MET A 434 -17.25 19.37 -12.53
CA MET A 434 -17.84 18.21 -11.87
C MET A 434 -18.97 17.56 -12.68
N GLU A 435 -19.87 18.36 -13.25
CA GLU A 435 -20.97 17.84 -14.08
C GLU A 435 -20.44 17.20 -15.37
N LEU A 436 -19.37 17.75 -15.95
CA LEU A 436 -18.71 17.12 -17.09
C LEU A 436 -18.06 15.78 -16.72
N ILE A 437 -17.33 15.72 -15.61
CA ILE A 437 -16.71 14.48 -15.11
C ILE A 437 -17.77 13.41 -14.88
N LYS A 438 -18.89 13.76 -14.22
CA LYS A 438 -20.02 12.83 -14.03
C LYS A 438 -20.61 12.37 -15.35
N GLY A 439 -20.82 13.28 -16.30
CA GLY A 439 -21.34 12.97 -17.63
C GLY A 439 -20.43 12.00 -18.39
N ILE A 440 -19.12 12.29 -18.44
CA ILE A 440 -18.13 11.40 -19.05
C ILE A 440 -18.10 10.05 -18.35
N SER A 441 -18.09 10.02 -17.02
CA SER A 441 -18.11 8.78 -16.25
C SER A 441 -19.35 7.94 -16.55
N ALA A 442 -20.52 8.55 -16.68
CA ALA A 442 -21.76 7.86 -17.03
C ALA A 442 -21.71 7.26 -18.43
N VAL A 443 -21.19 8.00 -19.42
CA VAL A 443 -20.98 7.50 -20.79
C VAL A 443 -19.97 6.35 -20.78
N MET A 444 -18.86 6.47 -20.06
CA MET A 444 -17.86 5.40 -19.95
C MET A 444 -18.43 4.14 -19.30
N HIS A 445 -19.25 4.27 -18.26
CA HIS A 445 -19.96 3.13 -17.67
C HIS A 445 -20.92 2.49 -18.66
N GLN A 446 -21.70 3.28 -19.40
CA GLN A 446 -22.60 2.74 -20.42
C GLN A 446 -21.84 1.99 -21.51
N LEU A 447 -20.73 2.55 -22.01
CA LEU A 447 -19.88 1.88 -23.01
C LEU A 447 -19.24 0.59 -22.47
N GLN A 448 -18.93 0.53 -21.16
CA GLN A 448 -18.46 -0.69 -20.50
C GLN A 448 -19.57 -1.74 -20.41
N ASP A 449 -20.77 -1.33 -20.01
CA ASP A 449 -21.95 -2.21 -19.89
C ASP A 449 -22.36 -2.79 -21.25
N GLU A 450 -22.22 -2.00 -22.32
CA GLU A 450 -22.43 -2.42 -23.71
C GLU A 450 -21.24 -3.23 -24.29
N GLY A 451 -20.15 -3.40 -23.53
CA GLY A 451 -18.96 -4.15 -23.95
C GLY A 451 -18.14 -3.49 -25.06
N LEU A 452 -18.36 -2.21 -25.32
CA LEU A 452 -17.69 -1.43 -26.36
C LEU A 452 -16.28 -0.99 -25.95
N ILE A 453 -16.03 -0.86 -24.64
CA ILE A 453 -14.70 -0.61 -24.09
C ILE A 453 -14.34 -1.64 -23.01
N PRO A 454 -13.08 -2.13 -22.97
CA PRO A 454 -12.66 -3.11 -21.99
C PRO A 454 -12.63 -2.50 -20.57
N LEU A 455 -13.00 -3.31 -19.58
CA LEU A 455 -12.93 -2.98 -18.15
C LEU A 455 -11.51 -2.50 -17.78
N GLY A 456 -11.44 -1.28 -17.24
CA GLY A 456 -10.19 -0.65 -16.78
C GLY A 456 -9.31 -0.07 -17.89
N GLY A 457 -9.79 0.08 -19.13
CA GLY A 457 -9.02 0.67 -20.23
C GLY A 457 -7.83 -0.18 -20.68
N MET A 458 -7.73 -1.41 -20.20
CA MET A 458 -6.65 -2.34 -20.52
C MET A 458 -6.96 -3.10 -21.81
N VAL A 459 -6.08 -2.96 -22.79
CA VAL A 459 -6.11 -3.77 -24.02
C VAL A 459 -5.05 -4.87 -23.94
N ARG A 460 -5.33 -6.04 -24.52
CA ARG A 460 -4.31 -7.10 -24.60
C ARG A 460 -3.09 -6.57 -25.36
N PRO A 461 -1.85 -6.99 -25.04
CA PRO A 461 -0.65 -6.51 -25.71
C PRO A 461 -0.72 -6.61 -27.25
N GLN A 462 -1.33 -7.67 -27.77
CA GLN A 462 -1.56 -7.88 -29.21
C GLN A 462 -2.48 -6.85 -29.88
N TYR A 463 -3.28 -6.11 -29.10
CA TYR A 463 -4.17 -5.05 -29.57
C TYR A 463 -3.68 -3.65 -29.16
N TYR A 464 -2.51 -3.55 -28.51
CA TYR A 464 -1.97 -2.28 -28.03
C TYR A 464 -1.75 -1.28 -29.17
N GLU A 465 -1.10 -1.71 -30.27
CA GLU A 465 -0.84 -0.81 -31.40
C GLU A 465 -2.13 -0.31 -32.06
N ARG A 466 -3.14 -1.18 -32.19
CA ARG A 466 -4.44 -0.78 -32.73
C ARG A 466 -5.18 0.19 -31.82
N ALA A 467 -5.12 -0.01 -30.51
CA ALA A 467 -5.71 0.92 -29.55
C ALA A 467 -4.99 2.26 -29.55
N LYS A 468 -3.66 2.25 -29.70
CA LYS A 468 -2.83 3.45 -29.83
C LYS A 468 -3.12 4.22 -31.12
N GLU A 469 -3.33 3.54 -32.23
CA GLU A 469 -3.77 4.16 -33.49
C GLU A 469 -5.16 4.80 -33.34
N LEU A 470 -6.12 4.11 -32.73
CA LEU A 470 -7.47 4.65 -32.50
C LEU A 470 -7.46 5.88 -31.58
N ASN A 471 -6.62 5.89 -30.54
CA ASN A 471 -6.45 7.04 -29.65
C ASN A 471 -5.80 8.26 -30.33
N ASN A 472 -5.10 8.08 -31.46
CA ASN A 472 -4.51 9.19 -32.21
C ASN A 472 -5.42 9.71 -33.33
N ILE A 473 -6.55 9.04 -33.58
CA ILE A 473 -7.50 9.37 -34.66
C ILE A 473 -8.73 10.13 -34.11
N CYS A 474 -9.05 9.95 -32.82
CA CYS A 474 -9.98 10.80 -32.07
C CYS A 474 -9.22 11.93 -31.37
#